data_AF-A0A4R8PU49-F1
#
_entry.id   AF-A0A4R8PU49-F1
#
_cell.length_a   1.000
_cell.length_b   1.000
_cell.length_c   1.000
_cell.angle_alpha   90.00
_cell.angle_beta   90.00
_cell.angle_gamma   90.00
#
_symmetry.space_group_name_H-M   'P 1'
#
loop_
_entity.id
_entity.type
_entity.pdbx_description
1 polymer ?
#
loop_
_entity_poly.entity_id
_entity_poly.type
_entity_poly.pdbx_seq_one_letter_code
_entity_poly.pdbx_strand_id
1 'polypeptide(L)'
;MFSKAIAVLAAATLTSAATPPGFMPQSNTPLIVSFGGISALDGVNLPRDSSQNVPTIATEKKLDGQFAVMMVDIDVPTNEPPKTGTLLHWMQTGFSSADSPTILNTTAGTRTVFLMQNKMNAAALAPYFGPNPPAREPLSHRYTFIAVDHTKISQQGLMALSGAAQNRRDFNPMNVLMAAGLQDKVVAGNFFRVTNAGPVGAGQGGNGTGATRPPPSAPSTGTPTTPGMPGMPGMTPPMPSMSMGPGMPPMPGMPGMNPSSPPAGGAQPSNPMKAAGSTVTPSFGIFSLCIVALGSLSLSLLL
;
A
#
# COMPACT_ATOMS: atom_id res chain seq x y z
N MET A 1 37.76 32.48 39.96
CA MET A 1 37.31 31.09 39.73
C MET A 1 36.28 31.14 38.60
N PHE A 2 36.65 30.73 37.39
CA PHE A 2 35.77 30.82 36.22
C PHE A 2 34.85 29.59 36.17
N SER A 3 33.58 29.77 36.54
CA SER A 3 32.54 28.74 36.40
C SER A 3 32.23 28.51 34.92
N LYS A 4 32.56 27.31 34.43
CA LYS A 4 32.17 26.83 33.09
C LYS A 4 30.72 26.36 33.15
N ALA A 5 29.79 27.16 32.64
CA ALA A 5 28.43 26.70 32.38
C ALA A 5 28.41 25.89 31.08
N ILE A 6 28.15 24.59 31.18
CA ILE A 6 27.88 23.72 30.03
C ILE A 6 26.38 23.84 29.74
N ALA A 7 26.02 24.58 28.70
CA ALA A 7 24.65 24.61 28.19
C ALA A 7 24.43 23.34 27.33
N VAL A 8 23.66 22.39 27.85
CA VAL A 8 23.18 21.24 27.08
C VAL A 8 22.00 21.71 26.24
N LEU A 9 22.21 21.91 24.94
CA LEU A 9 21.15 22.19 23.98
C LEU A 9 20.52 20.86 23.55
N ALA A 10 19.45 20.45 24.21
CA ALA A 10 18.63 19.33 23.76
C ALA A 10 17.81 19.77 22.54
N ALA A 11 18.31 19.47 21.34
CA ALA A 11 17.53 19.61 20.11
C ALA A 11 16.48 18.48 20.06
N ALA A 12 15.25 18.77 20.49
CA ALA A 12 14.10 17.89 20.34
C ALA A 12 13.11 18.48 19.33
N THR A 13 13.36 18.30 18.03
CA THR A 13 12.39 18.40 16.93
C THR A 13 12.98 17.57 15.79
N LEU A 14 12.29 16.58 15.21
CA LEU A 14 11.13 16.74 14.32
C LEU A 14 10.16 15.55 14.48
N THR A 15 8.95 15.78 14.98
CA THR A 15 7.81 14.91 14.68
C THR A 15 7.13 15.44 13.44
N SER A 16 7.21 14.72 12.31
CA SER A 16 6.25 14.92 11.22
C SER A 16 5.98 13.66 10.41
N ALA A 17 5.66 12.53 11.06
CA ALA A 17 4.83 11.55 10.36
C ALA A 17 3.40 12.13 10.33
N ALA A 18 3.01 12.56 9.15
CA ALA A 18 1.72 13.14 8.85
C ALA A 18 1.22 12.48 7.58
N THR A 19 -0.08 12.52 7.31
CA THR A 19 -0.57 12.21 5.96
C THR A 19 0.00 13.23 4.95
N PRO A 20 0.26 12.85 3.68
CA PRO A 20 0.88 13.76 2.73
C PRO A 20 -0.07 14.93 2.41
N PRO A 21 0.45 16.09 1.95
CA PRO A 21 -0.38 17.21 1.53
C PRO A 21 -1.43 16.79 0.50
N GLY A 22 -2.67 17.26 0.69
CA GLY A 22 -3.81 16.94 -0.17
C GLY A 22 -4.49 15.61 0.12
N PHE A 23 -3.96 14.77 1.02
CA PHE A 23 -4.66 13.58 1.49
C PHE A 23 -5.75 13.94 2.50
N MET A 24 -6.90 13.28 2.41
CA MET A 24 -8.00 13.42 3.36
C MET A 24 -8.46 12.05 3.87
N PRO A 25 -8.67 11.89 5.19
CA PRO A 25 -8.53 12.90 6.25
C PRO A 25 -7.06 13.20 6.61
N GLN A 26 -6.78 14.45 6.98
CA GLN A 26 -5.43 14.85 7.40
C GLN A 26 -5.12 14.41 8.85
N SER A 27 -3.88 14.01 9.10
CA SER A 27 -3.35 13.83 10.45
C SER A 27 -1.94 14.40 10.55
N ASN A 28 -1.68 15.14 11.63
CA ASN A 28 -0.35 15.66 11.98
C ASN A 28 0.31 14.85 13.10
N THR A 29 -0.36 13.80 13.59
CA THR A 29 0.16 12.93 14.64
C THR A 29 0.90 11.75 13.99
N PRO A 30 2.16 11.48 14.37
CA PRO A 30 2.97 10.45 13.75
C PRO A 30 2.50 9.03 14.03
N LEU A 31 2.23 8.29 12.96
CA LEU A 31 2.18 6.83 12.98
C LEU A 31 3.55 6.27 12.58
N ILE A 32 4.17 5.49 13.46
CA ILE A 32 5.45 4.86 13.16
C ILE A 32 5.18 3.61 12.33
N VAL A 33 5.81 3.52 11.17
CA VAL A 33 5.70 2.39 10.25
C VAL A 33 7.10 1.86 9.98
N SER A 34 7.31 0.56 10.15
CA SER A 34 8.59 -0.09 9.85
C SER A 34 8.43 -1.42 9.15
N PHE A 35 9.24 -1.64 8.11
CA PHE A 35 9.32 -2.89 7.38
C PHE A 35 10.64 -3.60 7.71
N GLY A 36 10.60 -4.64 8.55
CA GLY A 36 11.79 -5.42 8.90
C GLY A 36 12.95 -4.58 9.45
N GLY A 37 12.65 -3.52 10.21
CA GLY A 37 13.65 -2.57 10.73
C GLY A 37 13.98 -1.40 9.81
N ILE A 38 13.44 -1.34 8.60
CA ILE A 38 13.54 -0.16 7.73
C ILE A 38 12.43 0.81 8.12
N SER A 39 12.79 2.05 8.43
CA SER A 39 11.83 3.11 8.76
C SER A 39 11.11 3.62 7.51
N ALA A 40 9.78 3.70 7.56
CA ALA A 40 8.93 4.16 6.47
C ALA A 40 8.29 5.52 6.81
N LEU A 41 9.09 6.49 7.23
CA LEU A 41 8.62 7.79 7.72
C LEU A 41 8.78 8.89 6.67
N ASP A 42 7.91 9.89 6.75
CA ASP A 42 8.08 11.22 6.15
C ASP A 42 8.33 11.22 4.62
N GLY A 43 7.65 10.32 3.91
CA GLY A 43 7.73 10.24 2.45
C GLY A 43 9.01 9.62 1.92
N VAL A 44 9.81 8.95 2.77
CA VAL A 44 11.01 8.22 2.35
C VAL A 44 10.69 7.25 1.21
N ASN A 45 11.59 7.15 0.23
CA ASN A 45 11.45 6.18 -0.84
C ASN A 45 12.02 4.82 -0.40
N LEU A 46 11.15 3.82 -0.26
CA LEU A 46 11.54 2.46 0.08
C LEU A 46 11.78 1.60 -1.16
N PRO A 47 12.74 0.66 -1.10
CA PRO A 47 12.83 -0.42 -2.07
C PRO A 47 11.53 -1.23 -2.09
N ARG A 48 11.01 -1.50 -3.30
CA ARG A 48 9.79 -2.30 -3.50
C ARG A 48 9.82 -3.59 -2.68
N ASP A 49 10.88 -4.37 -2.83
CA ASP A 49 10.99 -5.71 -2.23
C ASP A 49 11.05 -5.68 -0.70
N SER A 50 11.55 -4.59 -0.12
CA SER A 50 11.55 -4.40 1.34
C SER A 50 10.17 -4.14 1.93
N SER A 51 9.20 -3.74 1.10
CA SER A 51 7.85 -3.35 1.52
C SER A 51 6.78 -4.39 1.17
N GLN A 52 7.16 -5.64 0.90
CA GLN A 52 6.18 -6.66 0.46
C GLN A 52 5.40 -7.33 1.59
N ASN A 53 5.89 -7.24 2.82
CA ASN A 53 5.26 -7.83 4.01
C ASN A 53 4.54 -6.77 4.84
N VAL A 54 3.55 -7.19 5.64
CA VAL A 54 2.84 -6.30 6.58
C VAL A 54 3.86 -5.58 7.48
N PRO A 55 3.81 -4.24 7.60
CA PRO A 55 4.73 -3.51 8.45
C PRO A 55 4.40 -3.67 9.93
N THR A 56 5.40 -3.44 10.78
CA THR A 56 5.18 -3.09 12.18
C THR A 56 4.63 -1.68 12.26
N ILE A 57 3.54 -1.50 13.00
CA ILE A 57 2.89 -0.21 13.26
C ILE A 57 3.03 0.12 14.75
N ALA A 58 3.36 1.37 15.06
CA ALA A 58 3.51 1.83 16.43
C ALA A 58 3.19 3.31 16.60
N THR A 59 3.05 3.75 17.85
CA THR A 59 2.89 5.16 18.24
C THR A 59 3.86 5.52 19.36
N GLU A 60 4.24 6.79 19.47
CA GLU A 60 5.15 7.25 20.54
C GLU A 60 4.45 7.28 21.91
N LYS A 61 3.14 7.46 21.91
CA LYS A 61 2.28 7.45 23.09
C LYS A 61 1.35 6.26 23.05
N LYS A 62 1.04 5.70 24.23
CA LYS A 62 -0.02 4.70 24.35
C LYS A 62 -1.34 5.35 23.94
N LEU A 63 -2.03 4.74 22.98
CA LEU A 63 -3.39 5.10 22.63
C LEU A 63 -4.37 4.17 23.35
N ASP A 64 -5.39 4.75 23.98
CA ASP A 64 -6.46 4.00 24.61
C ASP A 64 -7.58 3.70 23.62
N GLY A 65 -8.02 2.45 23.58
CA GLY A 65 -9.12 2.01 22.73
C GLY A 65 -8.72 0.96 21.70
N GLN A 66 -9.54 0.88 20.67
CA GLN A 66 -9.41 -0.04 19.55
C GLN A 66 -9.24 0.79 18.27
N PHE A 67 -8.45 0.27 17.34
CA PHE A 67 -8.06 1.00 16.15
C PHE A 67 -8.18 0.14 14.90
N ALA A 68 -8.55 0.80 13.81
CA ALA A 68 -8.34 0.30 12.46
C ALA A 68 -7.11 0.98 11.86
N VAL A 69 -6.35 0.24 11.06
CA VAL A 69 -5.28 0.78 10.21
C VAL A 69 -5.67 0.60 8.76
N MET A 70 -5.46 1.65 7.96
CA MET A 70 -5.67 1.63 6.51
C MET A 70 -4.38 2.06 5.81
N MET A 71 -4.03 1.39 4.71
CA MET A 71 -2.96 1.80 3.78
C MET A 71 -3.56 2.04 2.40
N VAL A 72 -3.31 3.21 1.82
CA VAL A 72 -3.88 3.63 0.54
C VAL A 72 -2.79 4.19 -0.36
N ASP A 73 -2.72 3.67 -1.58
CA ASP A 73 -1.97 4.26 -2.69
C ASP A 73 -2.82 5.38 -3.28
N ILE A 74 -2.27 6.59 -3.39
CA ILE A 74 -2.97 7.78 -3.89
C ILE A 74 -2.49 8.26 -5.26
N ASP A 75 -1.61 7.49 -5.88
CA ASP A 75 -0.94 7.88 -7.12
C ASP A 75 -1.14 6.82 -8.22
N VAL A 76 -2.23 6.05 -8.15
CA VAL A 76 -2.53 5.00 -9.14
C VAL A 76 -2.73 5.64 -10.53
N PRO A 77 -1.95 5.27 -11.55
CA PRO A 77 -2.05 5.89 -12.86
C PRO A 77 -3.43 5.68 -13.51
N THR A 78 -4.01 6.74 -14.07
CA THR A 78 -5.27 6.67 -14.86
C THR A 78 -5.01 6.94 -16.34
N ASN A 79 -5.98 6.65 -17.22
CA ASN A 79 -5.86 6.93 -18.66
C ASN A 79 -5.81 8.43 -19.01
N GLU A 80 -5.94 9.32 -18.03
CA GLU A 80 -5.95 10.78 -18.20
C GLU A 80 -4.82 11.47 -17.39
N PRO A 81 -3.51 11.23 -17.68
CA PRO A 81 -2.44 11.92 -16.95
C PRO A 81 -2.60 13.45 -16.98
N PRO A 82 -2.28 14.17 -15.90
CA PRO A 82 -1.62 13.72 -14.67
C PRO A 82 -2.57 13.18 -13.59
N LYS A 83 -3.85 12.91 -13.92
CA LYS A 83 -4.84 12.43 -12.95
C LYS A 83 -4.46 11.05 -12.44
N THR A 84 -4.46 10.91 -11.12
CA THR A 84 -4.28 9.65 -10.41
C THR A 84 -5.61 9.19 -9.78
N GLY A 85 -5.72 7.89 -9.57
CA GLY A 85 -6.74 7.26 -8.74
C GLY A 85 -6.15 6.78 -7.43
N THR A 86 -6.96 6.05 -6.67
CA THR A 86 -6.55 5.47 -5.39
C THR A 86 -6.73 3.96 -5.35
N LEU A 87 -5.97 3.29 -4.49
CA LEU A 87 -6.10 1.85 -4.26
C LEU A 87 -5.87 1.52 -2.78
N LEU A 88 -6.82 0.82 -2.17
CA LEU A 88 -6.66 0.26 -0.82
C LEU A 88 -5.68 -0.91 -0.86
N HIS A 89 -4.59 -0.81 -0.11
CA HIS A 89 -3.57 -1.87 0.03
C HIS A 89 -3.82 -2.76 1.25
N TRP A 90 -4.33 -2.18 2.33
CA TRP A 90 -4.58 -2.88 3.58
C TRP A 90 -5.65 -2.17 4.38
N MET A 91 -6.56 -2.95 4.98
CA MET A 91 -7.46 -2.48 6.02
C MET A 91 -7.61 -3.56 7.07
N GLN A 92 -7.29 -3.22 8.31
CA GLN A 92 -7.39 -4.17 9.41
C GLN A 92 -7.84 -3.48 10.68
N THR A 93 -8.81 -4.10 11.35
CA THR A 93 -9.35 -3.67 12.63
C THR A 93 -8.72 -4.46 13.77
N GLY A 94 -9.11 -4.12 15.00
CA GLY A 94 -8.77 -4.90 16.18
C GLY A 94 -7.40 -4.61 16.76
N PHE A 95 -6.77 -3.53 16.32
CA PHE A 95 -5.54 -3.04 16.92
C PHE A 95 -5.81 -2.37 18.26
N SER A 96 -4.93 -2.61 19.23
CA SER A 96 -4.81 -1.82 20.45
C SER A 96 -3.33 -1.60 20.74
N SER A 97 -3.01 -0.54 21.47
CA SER A 97 -1.64 -0.31 21.93
C SER A 97 -1.17 -1.46 22.83
N ALA A 98 0.11 -1.80 22.73
CA ALA A 98 0.80 -2.64 23.70
C ALA A 98 0.69 -2.02 25.10
N ASP A 99 0.69 -2.86 26.13
CA ASP A 99 0.48 -2.38 27.50
C ASP A 99 1.69 -1.65 28.07
N SER A 100 2.88 -2.05 27.63
CA SER A 100 4.17 -1.45 27.96
C SER A 100 4.89 -0.98 26.70
N PRO A 101 5.68 0.10 26.77
CA PRO A 101 6.49 0.53 25.65
C PRO A 101 7.63 -0.47 25.40
N THR A 102 8.13 -0.48 24.16
CA THR A 102 9.31 -1.25 23.75
C THR A 102 10.26 -0.36 22.96
N ILE A 103 11.51 -0.81 22.82
CA ILE A 103 12.50 -0.16 21.99
C ILE A 103 12.38 -0.72 20.56
N LEU A 104 12.05 0.15 19.61
CA LEU A 104 12.04 -0.15 18.19
C LEU A 104 13.31 0.43 17.55
N ASN A 105 14.15 -0.44 17.01
CA ASN A 105 15.34 -0.07 16.26
C ASN A 105 15.01 -0.02 14.77
N THR A 106 15.26 1.13 14.14
CA THR A 106 15.04 1.30 12.70
C THR A 106 16.23 1.97 12.02
N THR A 107 16.22 2.01 10.69
CA THR A 107 17.15 2.82 9.90
C THR A 107 17.09 4.32 10.22
N ALA A 108 16.01 4.82 10.84
CA ALA A 108 15.88 6.21 11.31
C ALA A 108 16.34 6.39 12.77
N GLY A 109 16.96 5.36 13.36
CA GLY A 109 17.40 5.33 14.74
C GLY A 109 16.48 4.54 15.68
N THR A 110 16.80 4.62 16.97
CA THR A 110 16.12 3.92 18.05
C THR A 110 15.03 4.80 18.67
N ARG A 111 13.83 4.25 18.87
CA ARG A 111 12.71 4.96 19.51
C ARG A 111 12.03 4.08 20.55
N THR A 112 11.57 4.69 21.64
CA THR A 112 10.64 4.05 22.58
C THR A 112 9.23 4.22 22.06
N VAL A 113 8.51 3.12 21.83
CA VAL A 113 7.22 3.11 21.15
C VAL A 113 6.23 2.15 21.81
N PHE A 114 4.94 2.36 21.57
CA PHE A 114 3.88 1.41 21.85
C PHE A 114 3.47 0.74 20.54
N LEU A 115 3.75 -0.57 20.41
CA LEU A 115 3.34 -1.32 19.24
C LEU A 115 1.82 -1.40 19.15
N MET A 116 1.26 -1.25 17.96
CA MET A 116 -0.14 -1.56 17.70
C MET A 116 -0.27 -3.05 17.44
N GLN A 117 -1.00 -3.75 18.29
CA GLN A 117 -1.17 -5.20 18.26
C GLN A 117 -2.61 -5.56 17.95
N ASN A 118 -2.84 -6.53 17.07
CA ASN A 118 -4.18 -7.06 16.77
C ASN A 118 -4.69 -7.94 17.93
N LYS A 119 -4.97 -7.34 19.09
CA LYS A 119 -5.38 -8.04 20.31
C LYS A 119 -6.76 -8.70 20.18
N MET A 120 -7.60 -8.24 19.25
CA MET A 120 -8.88 -8.88 18.96
C MET A 120 -8.77 -10.13 18.07
N ASN A 121 -7.60 -10.43 17.52
CA ASN A 121 -7.42 -11.46 16.50
C ASN A 121 -8.38 -11.28 15.30
N ALA A 122 -8.70 -10.03 14.95
CA ALA A 122 -9.59 -9.73 13.84
C ALA A 122 -8.90 -10.05 12.51
N ALA A 123 -9.62 -10.68 11.58
CA ALA A 123 -9.15 -10.82 10.21
C ALA A 123 -9.05 -9.42 9.55
N ALA A 124 -8.10 -9.24 8.64
CA ALA A 124 -8.05 -8.04 7.84
C ALA A 124 -9.30 -7.94 6.95
N LEU A 125 -9.99 -6.80 6.98
CA LEU A 125 -11.11 -6.53 6.07
C LEU A 125 -10.62 -6.47 4.62
N ALA A 126 -9.40 -5.94 4.42
CA ALA A 126 -8.64 -6.07 3.20
C ALA A 126 -7.23 -6.56 3.55
N PRO A 127 -6.89 -7.85 3.30
CA PRO A 127 -5.54 -8.36 3.49
C PRO A 127 -4.50 -7.51 2.77
N TYR A 128 -3.36 -7.32 3.44
CA TYR A 128 -2.24 -6.55 2.95
C TYR A 128 -1.70 -7.13 1.64
N PHE A 129 -1.40 -6.25 0.69
CA PHE A 129 -0.50 -6.55 -0.43
C PHE A 129 0.48 -5.39 -0.61
N GLY A 130 1.73 -5.73 -0.91
CA GLY A 130 2.82 -4.77 -0.98
C GLY A 130 2.67 -3.74 -2.10
N PRO A 131 3.35 -2.59 -1.98
CA PRO A 131 3.58 -1.65 -3.07
C PRO A 131 4.09 -2.33 -4.34
N ASN A 132 3.52 -1.95 -5.48
CA ASN A 132 3.96 -2.43 -6.79
C ASN A 132 3.63 -1.40 -7.89
N PRO A 133 4.22 -0.19 -7.83
CA PRO A 133 3.95 0.84 -8.84
C PRO A 133 4.29 0.31 -10.24
N PRO A 134 3.39 0.45 -11.23
CA PRO A 134 3.68 0.04 -12.59
C PRO A 134 4.75 0.94 -13.21
N ALA A 135 5.34 0.50 -14.33
CA ALA A 135 6.23 1.33 -15.13
C ALA A 135 5.41 2.32 -15.98
N ARG A 136 4.58 3.14 -15.33
CA ARG A 136 3.69 4.13 -15.96
C ARG A 136 3.63 5.37 -15.08
N GLU A 137 3.59 6.56 -15.69
CA GLU A 137 3.57 7.80 -14.91
C GLU A 137 2.29 7.95 -14.05
N PRO A 138 2.43 8.41 -12.78
CA PRO A 138 3.69 8.67 -12.08
C PRO A 138 4.42 7.38 -11.67
N LEU A 139 5.74 7.32 -11.90
CA LEU A 139 6.55 6.14 -11.51
C LEU A 139 6.71 5.96 -9.99
N SER A 140 6.50 7.04 -9.23
CA SER A 140 6.64 7.07 -7.78
C SER A 140 5.29 7.26 -7.13
N HIS A 141 4.87 6.28 -6.34
CA HIS A 141 3.57 6.29 -5.66
C HIS A 141 3.73 6.55 -4.18
N ARG A 142 2.83 7.36 -3.60
CA ARG A 142 2.71 7.59 -2.16
C ARG A 142 1.74 6.59 -1.56
N TYR A 143 2.23 5.83 -0.60
CA TYR A 143 1.44 4.91 0.20
C TYR A 143 1.18 5.54 1.56
N THR A 144 -0.05 5.90 1.81
CA THR A 144 -0.48 6.64 3.00
C THR A 144 -1.14 5.72 4.00
N PHE A 145 -0.71 5.81 5.25
CA PHE A 145 -1.31 5.13 6.38
C PHE A 145 -2.12 6.10 7.21
N ILE A 146 -3.27 5.62 7.69
CA ILE A 146 -4.01 6.24 8.79
C ILE A 146 -4.38 5.20 9.84
N ALA A 147 -4.29 5.60 11.11
CA ALA A 147 -4.86 4.88 12.24
C ALA A 147 -6.14 5.61 12.68
N VAL A 148 -7.22 4.87 12.88
CA VAL A 148 -8.55 5.39 13.16
C VAL A 148 -9.08 4.75 14.43
N ASP A 149 -9.48 5.55 15.41
CA ASP A 149 -10.18 5.06 16.60
C ASP A 149 -11.57 4.56 16.20
N HIS A 150 -11.81 3.27 16.40
CA HIS A 150 -13.11 2.64 16.15
C HIS A 150 -13.72 2.03 17.41
N THR A 151 -13.26 2.45 18.60
CA THR A 151 -13.70 1.92 19.90
C THR A 151 -15.22 1.93 20.06
N LYS A 152 -15.88 2.96 19.53
CA LYS A 152 -17.34 3.15 19.60
C LYS A 152 -18.02 2.98 18.24
N ILE A 153 -17.43 2.22 17.32
CA ILE A 153 -18.02 1.99 16.00
C ILE A 153 -19.36 1.24 16.15
N SER A 154 -20.37 1.66 15.38
CA SER A 154 -21.64 0.95 15.31
C SER A 154 -21.52 -0.29 14.42
N GLN A 155 -22.48 -1.21 14.51
CA GLN A 155 -22.55 -2.36 13.61
C GLN A 155 -22.67 -1.90 12.14
N GLN A 156 -23.46 -0.86 11.89
CA GLN A 156 -23.60 -0.24 10.57
C GLN A 156 -22.27 0.34 10.09
N GLY A 157 -21.51 0.99 10.99
CA GLY A 157 -20.20 1.53 10.63
C GLY A 157 -19.19 0.45 10.32
N LEU A 158 -19.19 -0.66 11.06
CA LEU A 158 -18.36 -1.82 10.75
C LEU A 158 -18.73 -2.44 9.39
N MET A 159 -20.02 -2.53 9.08
CA MET A 159 -20.49 -2.97 7.76
C MET A 159 -20.06 -2.02 6.64
N ALA A 160 -20.05 -0.70 6.89
CA ALA A 160 -19.55 0.28 5.93
C ALA A 160 -18.05 0.09 5.63
N LEU A 161 -17.22 -0.11 6.67
CA LEU A 161 -15.79 -0.43 6.50
C LEU A 161 -15.61 -1.74 5.73
N SER A 162 -16.33 -2.79 6.11
CA SER A 162 -16.26 -4.11 5.48
C SER A 162 -16.66 -4.08 4.01
N GLY A 163 -17.76 -3.39 3.69
CA GLY A 163 -18.25 -3.22 2.31
C GLY A 163 -17.28 -2.43 1.44
N ALA A 164 -16.70 -1.35 1.98
CA ALA A 164 -15.70 -0.57 1.28
C ALA A 164 -14.41 -1.37 1.01
N ALA A 165 -14.01 -2.26 1.92
CA ALA A 165 -12.82 -3.09 1.76
C ALA A 165 -12.90 -4.12 0.62
N GLN A 166 -14.12 -4.46 0.17
CA GLN A 166 -14.33 -5.37 -0.97
C GLN A 166 -13.96 -4.73 -2.30
N ASN A 167 -14.14 -3.41 -2.43
CA ASN A 167 -13.86 -2.66 -3.66
C ASN A 167 -12.67 -1.72 -3.42
N ARG A 168 -11.47 -2.20 -3.73
CA ARG A 168 -10.22 -1.51 -3.36
C ARG A 168 -9.86 -0.36 -4.28
N ARG A 169 -10.33 -0.34 -5.52
CA ARG A 169 -10.05 0.75 -6.48
C ARG A 169 -10.91 1.95 -6.17
N ASP A 170 -10.35 3.14 -6.43
CA ASP A 170 -11.00 4.43 -6.18
C ASP A 170 -11.44 4.57 -4.71
N PHE A 171 -10.71 3.90 -3.81
CA PHE A 171 -10.96 3.93 -2.38
C PHE A 171 -10.71 5.32 -1.82
N ASN A 172 -11.75 5.95 -1.29
CA ASN A 172 -11.69 7.26 -0.66
C ASN A 172 -11.83 7.12 0.87
N PRO A 173 -10.75 7.29 1.65
CA PRO A 173 -10.79 7.13 3.11
C PRO A 173 -11.81 8.03 3.79
N MET A 174 -11.89 9.31 3.40
CA MET A 174 -12.83 10.25 4.00
C MET A 174 -14.29 9.81 3.80
N ASN A 175 -14.67 9.43 2.59
CA ASN A 175 -16.04 8.97 2.30
C ASN A 175 -16.39 7.70 3.09
N VAL A 176 -15.45 6.76 3.18
CA VAL A 176 -15.62 5.50 3.93
C VAL A 176 -15.76 5.79 5.43
N LEU A 177 -14.93 6.68 5.96
CA LEU A 177 -15.00 7.06 7.37
C LEU A 177 -16.27 7.85 7.70
N MET A 178 -16.73 8.74 6.82
CA MET A 178 -18.04 9.39 6.99
C MET A 178 -19.18 8.39 7.02
N ALA A 179 -19.20 7.43 6.08
CA ALA A 179 -20.22 6.37 6.05
C ALA A 179 -20.17 5.48 7.32
N ALA A 180 -18.99 5.35 7.92
CA ALA A 180 -18.80 4.61 9.16
C ALA A 180 -19.05 5.43 10.44
N GLY A 181 -19.29 6.75 10.35
CA GLY A 181 -19.37 7.66 11.49
C GLY A 181 -18.03 7.90 12.20
N LEU A 182 -16.93 7.78 11.47
CA LEU A 182 -15.54 7.83 11.94
C LEU A 182 -14.72 8.97 11.31
N GLN A 183 -15.33 9.91 10.60
CA GLN A 183 -14.60 10.95 9.86
C GLN A 183 -13.66 11.81 10.73
N ASP A 184 -14.02 12.03 11.99
CA ASP A 184 -13.24 12.80 12.96
C ASP A 184 -12.41 11.91 13.92
N LYS A 185 -12.18 10.65 13.54
CA LYS A 185 -11.56 9.63 14.42
C LYS A 185 -10.16 9.21 13.99
N VAL A 186 -9.54 9.94 13.06
CA VAL A 186 -8.15 9.67 12.68
C VAL A 186 -7.22 10.19 13.76
N VAL A 187 -6.43 9.28 14.35
CA VAL A 187 -5.58 9.56 15.51
C VAL A 187 -4.11 9.72 15.15
N ALA A 188 -3.67 9.10 14.04
CA ALA A 188 -2.30 9.20 13.55
C ALA A 188 -2.24 8.87 12.06
N GLY A 189 -1.19 9.35 11.38
CA GLY A 189 -0.95 9.07 9.98
C GLY A 189 0.53 9.05 9.63
N ASN A 190 0.83 8.52 8.45
CA ASN A 190 2.17 8.47 7.88
C ASN A 190 2.09 8.26 6.37
N PHE A 191 3.17 8.47 5.64
CA PHE A 191 3.31 7.98 4.28
C PHE A 191 4.76 7.70 3.94
N PHE A 192 4.94 6.84 2.94
CA PHE A 192 6.22 6.61 2.29
C PHE A 192 6.00 6.51 0.78
N ARG A 193 7.08 6.40 0.02
CA ARG A 193 7.05 6.26 -1.43
C ARG A 193 7.67 4.95 -1.87
N VAL A 194 7.17 4.38 -2.96
CA VAL A 194 7.90 3.38 -3.73
C VAL A 194 7.94 3.84 -5.16
N THR A 195 9.11 3.72 -5.76
CA THR A 195 9.36 4.18 -7.13
C THR A 195 9.72 3.01 -8.02
N ASN A 196 9.05 2.91 -9.16
CA ASN A 196 9.47 2.04 -10.25
C ASN A 196 10.62 2.73 -11.01
N ALA A 197 11.81 2.16 -10.96
CA ALA A 197 13.00 2.71 -11.62
C ALA A 197 13.09 2.34 -13.13
N GLY A 198 12.17 1.52 -13.65
CA GLY A 198 12.15 1.12 -15.05
C GLY A 198 11.73 2.27 -15.98
N PRO A 199 12.07 2.20 -17.28
CA PRO A 199 11.58 3.16 -18.26
C PRO A 199 10.04 3.12 -18.28
N VAL A 200 9.41 4.28 -18.49
CA VAL A 200 7.95 4.35 -18.67
C VAL A 200 7.57 3.47 -19.86
N GLY A 201 6.87 2.38 -19.59
CA GLY A 201 6.34 1.48 -20.60
C GLY A 201 5.02 2.02 -21.16
N ALA A 202 4.83 1.89 -22.48
CA ALA A 202 3.51 2.00 -23.07
C ALA A 202 2.63 0.91 -22.43
N GLY A 203 1.57 1.31 -21.75
CA GLY A 203 0.92 0.51 -20.71
C GLY A 203 0.45 -0.88 -21.15
N GLN A 204 0.87 -1.90 -20.40
CA GLN A 204 0.07 -3.07 -20.09
C GLN A 204 0.63 -3.67 -18.80
N GLY A 205 -0.20 -3.78 -17.76
CA GLY A 205 0.18 -4.50 -16.54
C GLY A 205 0.52 -5.95 -16.89
N GLY A 206 1.81 -6.29 -16.87
CA GLY A 206 2.31 -7.57 -17.33
C GLY A 206 3.57 -7.95 -16.57
N ASN A 207 3.53 -9.15 -16.00
CA ASN A 207 4.54 -9.80 -15.17
C ASN A 207 5.96 -9.65 -15.75
N GLY A 208 6.89 -9.11 -14.98
CA GLY A 208 8.28 -8.96 -15.38
C GLY A 208 8.94 -10.32 -15.64
N THR A 209 9.20 -10.62 -16.91
CA THR A 209 10.21 -11.59 -17.30
C THR A 209 11.21 -10.85 -18.18
N GLY A 210 12.35 -10.50 -17.58
CA GLY A 210 13.48 -9.95 -18.30
C GLY A 210 14.07 -11.03 -19.20
N ALA A 211 13.95 -10.84 -20.50
CA ALA A 211 14.77 -11.52 -21.50
C ALA A 211 15.24 -10.48 -22.51
N THR A 212 16.49 -10.02 -22.31
CA THR A 212 17.24 -9.21 -23.27
C THR A 212 17.42 -10.00 -24.56
N ARG A 213 16.76 -9.58 -25.64
CA ARG A 213 17.00 -10.08 -26.99
C ARG A 213 17.99 -9.14 -27.70
N PRO A 214 19.17 -9.61 -28.15
CA PRO A 214 20.08 -8.75 -28.91
C PRO A 214 19.52 -8.49 -30.33
N PRO A 215 19.90 -7.36 -30.96
CA PRO A 215 19.38 -6.99 -32.29
C PRO A 215 19.99 -7.88 -33.39
N PRO A 216 19.26 -8.14 -34.50
CA PRO A 216 19.76 -8.94 -35.61
C PRO A 216 20.77 -8.15 -36.45
N SER A 217 21.93 -8.78 -36.68
CA SER A 217 23.02 -8.34 -37.54
C SER A 217 22.65 -8.39 -39.03
N ALA A 218 23.04 -7.34 -39.77
CA ALA A 218 22.84 -7.19 -41.21
C ALA A 218 23.64 -8.21 -42.05
N PRO A 219 23.19 -8.57 -43.27
CA PRO A 219 23.85 -9.58 -44.09
C PRO A 219 25.03 -8.96 -44.88
N SER A 220 26.21 -9.58 -44.75
CA SER A 220 27.38 -9.26 -45.56
C SER A 220 27.44 -10.16 -46.79
N THR A 221 27.66 -9.51 -47.93
CA THR A 221 27.95 -10.06 -49.25
C THR A 221 29.39 -10.58 -49.32
N GLY A 222 29.59 -11.80 -49.83
CA GLY A 222 30.94 -12.31 -50.12
C GLY A 222 30.97 -13.73 -50.70
N THR A 223 31.25 -13.81 -52.00
CA THR A 223 32.00 -14.90 -52.67
C THR A 223 33.23 -14.22 -53.32
N PRO A 224 34.43 -14.86 -53.46
CA PRO A 224 34.61 -16.02 -54.34
C PRO A 224 35.78 -17.04 -54.02
N THR A 225 35.72 -18.20 -54.73
CA THR A 225 36.80 -19.09 -55.29
C THR A 225 37.81 -19.86 -54.37
N THR A 226 37.72 -21.20 -54.19
CA THR A 226 38.38 -22.41 -54.86
C THR A 226 39.90 -22.64 -54.59
N PRO A 227 40.56 -23.84 -54.82
CA PRO A 227 40.15 -25.27 -54.91
C PRO A 227 41.13 -26.36 -54.31
N GLY A 228 40.69 -27.64 -54.18
CA GLY A 228 41.50 -28.89 -54.18
C GLY A 228 42.03 -29.40 -52.82
N MET A 229 42.19 -30.69 -52.46
CA MET A 229 42.08 -32.02 -53.11
C MET A 229 42.11 -33.11 -51.96
N PRO A 230 42.28 -34.46 -52.14
CA PRO A 230 41.43 -35.49 -51.49
C PRO A 230 42.14 -36.56 -50.60
N GLY A 231 41.36 -37.31 -49.80
CA GLY A 231 41.60 -38.74 -49.48
C GLY A 231 42.13 -39.12 -48.09
N MET A 232 41.35 -39.87 -47.29
CA MET A 232 41.58 -41.30 -46.95
C MET A 232 40.54 -41.86 -45.93
N PRO A 233 40.37 -43.22 -45.85
CA PRO A 233 39.29 -43.89 -45.13
C PRO A 233 39.72 -44.77 -43.90
N GLY A 234 38.74 -45.18 -43.08
CA GLY A 234 38.83 -46.25 -42.05
C GLY A 234 38.81 -45.71 -40.60
N MET A 235 38.24 -46.32 -39.56
CA MET A 235 37.56 -47.60 -39.30
C MET A 235 36.72 -47.45 -37.99
N THR A 236 35.70 -48.31 -37.84
CA THR A 236 34.79 -48.67 -36.70
C THR A 236 35.48 -48.95 -35.33
N PRO A 237 34.80 -49.01 -34.14
CA PRO A 237 33.57 -49.80 -33.88
C PRO A 237 32.49 -49.26 -32.91
N PRO A 238 31.31 -49.93 -32.85
CA PRO A 238 30.16 -49.58 -32.00
C PRO A 238 30.06 -50.45 -30.74
N MET A 239 29.35 -49.99 -29.70
CA MET A 239 28.66 -50.74 -28.64
C MET A 239 27.97 -49.76 -27.65
N PRO A 240 27.01 -50.17 -26.80
CA PRO A 240 25.84 -51.00 -27.09
C PRO A 240 24.51 -50.42 -26.53
N SER A 241 23.43 -50.90 -27.14
CA SER A 241 22.05 -50.94 -26.65
C SER A 241 21.91 -51.16 -25.13
N MET A 242 21.09 -50.34 -24.47
CA MET A 242 20.28 -50.80 -23.34
C MET A 242 18.80 -50.62 -23.69
N SER A 243 18.14 -51.77 -23.67
CA SER A 243 16.77 -52.03 -24.04
C SER A 243 15.93 -52.16 -22.78
N MET A 244 14.74 -51.57 -22.83
CA MET A 244 13.46 -51.99 -22.23
C MET A 244 13.28 -52.04 -20.70
N GLY A 245 12.20 -51.37 -20.28
CA GLY A 245 11.38 -51.72 -19.13
C GLY A 245 10.04 -50.97 -19.17
N PRO A 246 8.90 -51.58 -18.80
CA PRO A 246 7.70 -51.60 -19.64
C PRO A 246 6.53 -50.74 -19.15
N GLY A 247 5.60 -50.48 -20.09
CA GLY A 247 4.37 -49.75 -19.89
C GLY A 247 3.42 -50.34 -18.85
N MET A 248 2.66 -49.44 -18.22
CA MET A 248 1.49 -49.78 -17.41
C MET A 248 0.21 -49.72 -18.26
N PRO A 249 -0.74 -50.63 -18.02
CA PRO A 249 -1.98 -50.77 -18.78
C PRO A 249 -3.05 -49.71 -18.42
N PRO A 250 -4.05 -49.50 -19.30
CA PRO A 250 -5.11 -48.52 -19.10
C PRO A 250 -6.18 -49.02 -18.12
N MET A 251 -6.65 -48.14 -17.23
CA MET A 251 -7.84 -48.41 -16.42
C MET A 251 -9.13 -48.22 -17.23
N PRO A 252 -10.10 -49.16 -17.15
CA PRO A 252 -11.45 -49.01 -17.71
C PRO A 252 -12.38 -48.16 -16.82
N GLY A 253 -13.41 -47.60 -17.46
CA GLY A 253 -14.22 -46.49 -16.97
C GLY A 253 -15.36 -46.80 -15.99
N MET A 254 -15.94 -45.70 -15.49
CA MET A 254 -17.28 -45.62 -14.94
C MET A 254 -17.96 -44.31 -15.41
N PRO A 255 -19.31 -44.28 -15.46
CA PRO A 255 -20.06 -43.56 -16.48
C PRO A 255 -20.70 -42.25 -16.02
N GLY A 256 -20.76 -41.30 -16.95
CA GLY A 256 -21.94 -40.47 -17.22
C GLY A 256 -22.46 -39.52 -16.14
N MET A 257 -22.07 -38.25 -16.23
CA MET A 257 -22.98 -37.13 -15.98
C MET A 257 -22.81 -36.04 -17.06
N ASN A 258 -23.95 -35.71 -17.65
CA ASN A 258 -24.19 -34.87 -18.81
C ASN A 258 -23.95 -33.37 -18.52
N PRO A 259 -23.36 -32.57 -19.43
CA PRO A 259 -23.30 -31.12 -19.29
C PRO A 259 -24.62 -30.47 -19.72
N SER A 260 -25.37 -29.93 -18.75
CA SER A 260 -26.53 -29.08 -19.05
C SER A 260 -26.15 -27.59 -18.97
N SER A 261 -26.29 -26.94 -20.11
CA SER A 261 -26.22 -25.49 -20.37
C SER A 261 -27.10 -24.63 -19.44
N PRO A 262 -26.81 -23.32 -19.31
CA PRO A 262 -27.53 -22.42 -18.41
C PRO A 262 -28.88 -21.96 -18.99
N PRO A 263 -29.90 -21.66 -18.16
CA PRO A 263 -31.07 -20.94 -18.63
C PRO A 263 -30.79 -19.43 -18.71
N ALA A 264 -31.21 -18.86 -19.83
CA ALA A 264 -31.44 -17.44 -20.05
C ALA A 264 -32.83 -17.02 -19.53
N GLY A 265 -32.96 -15.74 -19.20
CA GLY A 265 -34.22 -15.06 -18.84
C GLY A 265 -34.39 -14.93 -17.32
N GLY A 266 -34.60 -13.76 -16.73
CA GLY A 266 -35.05 -12.49 -17.26
C GLY A 266 -35.99 -11.92 -16.20
N ALA A 267 -35.58 -10.86 -15.50
CA ALA A 267 -36.48 -9.96 -14.77
C ALA A 267 -35.64 -8.80 -14.21
N GLN A 268 -35.65 -7.71 -14.96
CA GLN A 268 -35.37 -6.36 -14.49
C GLN A 268 -36.65 -5.84 -13.79
N PRO A 269 -36.59 -5.42 -12.52
CA PRO A 269 -37.60 -4.51 -11.99
C PRO A 269 -37.12 -3.06 -12.19
N SER A 270 -37.97 -2.35 -12.92
CA SER A 270 -38.04 -0.92 -13.16
C SER A 270 -37.85 -0.04 -11.92
N ASN A 271 -37.12 1.07 -12.14
CA ASN A 271 -37.15 2.30 -11.35
C ASN A 271 -38.57 2.69 -10.91
N PRO A 272 -38.76 3.10 -9.64
CA PRO A 272 -39.80 4.03 -9.28
C PRO A 272 -39.24 5.47 -9.19
N MET A 273 -39.83 6.31 -10.03
CA MET A 273 -40.33 7.65 -9.73
C MET A 273 -39.47 8.63 -8.90
N LYS A 274 -38.95 9.59 -9.66
CA LYS A 274 -38.86 11.04 -9.36
C LYS A 274 -39.97 11.51 -8.40
N ALA A 275 -39.58 11.92 -7.19
CA ALA A 275 -40.40 12.77 -6.33
C ALA A 275 -39.67 14.08 -6.09
N ALA A 276 -40.34 15.17 -6.44
CA ALA A 276 -39.96 16.54 -6.14
C ALA A 276 -40.13 16.82 -4.65
N GLY A 277 -39.27 17.66 -4.07
CA GLY A 277 -39.45 18.11 -2.69
C GLY A 277 -38.31 18.98 -2.14
N SER A 278 -38.54 20.29 -2.20
CA SER A 278 -38.07 21.33 -1.29
C SER A 278 -36.57 21.53 -1.06
N THR A 279 -36.05 22.51 -1.78
CA THR A 279 -34.93 23.38 -1.37
C THR A 279 -35.32 24.13 -0.09
N VAL A 280 -34.70 23.77 1.03
CA VAL A 280 -34.66 24.61 2.24
C VAL A 280 -33.21 25.02 2.44
N THR A 281 -32.91 26.28 2.16
CA THR A 281 -31.65 26.95 2.51
C THR A 281 -31.72 27.41 3.96
N PRO A 282 -30.80 26.99 4.85
CA PRO A 282 -30.50 27.76 6.04
C PRO A 282 -29.36 28.74 5.74
N SER A 283 -29.69 30.02 5.92
CA SER A 283 -28.78 31.14 6.11
C SER A 283 -27.82 30.86 7.26
N PHE A 284 -26.51 30.90 7.01
CA PHE A 284 -25.50 30.96 8.08
C PHE A 284 -25.03 32.40 8.24
N GLY A 285 -25.44 32.97 9.36
CA GLY A 285 -25.00 34.26 9.85
C GLY A 285 -23.49 34.29 10.11
N ILE A 286 -22.90 35.42 9.76
CA ILE A 286 -21.52 35.78 10.05
C ILE A 286 -21.43 36.04 11.56
N PHE A 287 -20.84 35.11 12.32
CA PHE A 287 -20.36 35.38 13.66
C PHE A 287 -18.89 35.79 13.59
N SER A 288 -18.68 37.09 13.77
CA SER A 288 -17.39 37.71 14.01
C SER A 288 -16.79 37.17 15.32
N LEU A 289 -15.62 36.54 15.26
CA LEU A 289 -14.86 36.13 16.43
C LEU A 289 -13.80 37.19 16.74
N CYS A 290 -14.07 38.00 17.76
CA CYS A 290 -13.10 38.88 18.40
C CYS A 290 -11.94 38.06 18.99
N ILE A 291 -10.73 38.28 18.50
CA ILE A 291 -9.50 37.85 19.18
C ILE A 291 -9.15 38.92 20.23
N VAL A 292 -9.38 38.60 21.50
CA VAL A 292 -8.79 39.33 22.64
C VAL A 292 -7.50 38.61 23.00
N ALA A 293 -6.37 39.21 22.65
CA ALA A 293 -5.05 38.80 23.13
C ALA A 293 -4.78 39.54 24.45
N LEU A 294 -4.76 38.80 25.56
CA LEU A 294 -4.25 39.24 26.86
C LEU A 294 -3.53 38.07 27.53
N GLY A 295 -2.30 38.30 27.99
CA GLY A 295 -1.62 37.34 28.85
C GLY A 295 -0.09 37.36 28.80
N SER A 296 0.49 38.50 29.11
CA SER A 296 1.91 38.67 29.47
C SER A 296 2.30 37.83 30.70
N LEU A 297 3.41 37.10 30.64
CA LEU A 297 4.18 36.70 31.83
C LEU A 297 5.60 37.26 31.73
N SER A 298 5.83 38.34 32.49
CA SER A 298 7.15 38.82 32.86
C SER A 298 7.64 37.98 34.03
N LEU A 299 8.80 37.31 33.89
CA LEU A 299 9.52 36.74 35.02
C LEU A 299 10.71 37.66 35.34
N SER A 300 10.53 38.47 36.37
CA SER A 300 11.61 39.22 37.02
C SER A 300 12.41 38.26 37.90
N LEU A 301 13.73 38.22 37.71
CA LEU A 301 14.65 37.88 38.79
C LEU A 301 15.93 38.71 38.61
N LEU A 302 16.03 39.77 39.41
CA LEU A 302 17.27 40.47 39.71
C LEU A 302 17.84 39.89 41.01
N LEU A 303 19.16 39.71 41.01
CA LEU A 303 20.14 39.82 42.11
C LEU A 303 19.70 39.40 43.53
#